data_AF-A0A821QSV6-F1
#
_entry.id   AF-A0A821QSV6-F1
#
_cell.length_a   1.000
_cell.length_b   1.000
_cell.length_c   1.000
_cell.angle_alpha   90.00
_cell.angle_beta   90.00
_cell.angle_gamma   90.00
#
_symmetry.space_group_name_H-M   'P 1'
#
loop_
_entity.id
_entity.type
_entity.pdbx_description
1 polymer ?
#
loop_
_entity_poly.entity_id
_entity_poly.type
_entity_poly.pdbx_seq_one_letter_code
_entity_poly.pdbx_strand_id
1 'polypeptide(L)'
;MLVDENTNIHSSEQYDYVSLRDCRKKFNFYLLYSTQPKYVNQTYYVRIDIYNKEKMEYYDTMFYPIRYSFLPVHRLALLVDVPIRDVATVSKKCLLKCLHGQCRYFSNFDKYFCQCLNGYSGMLCTIKNSCDCSPDSIYVGIVNNRSICICPLDKFGPRCYLKRTGCISNLCSNSSRCIANDETYSETEYYCLCSQGYMGSRCENPETKIEFLFAKTISIPQTMFIYFIYIPSISKSYSSPPADPPQIIMVSKLKFYESSSFVYFGGEFHIIFVKIHQHYYLALLRHNSTLGINISTTIIPEHRCLSIKDLFTDNIPILPRWHRAKHYHIPCQKHSNLVCFYDNDFFMCLCDIDRNANCFKFDYRPLYKCFGYNYCENDGQCHIDNSTCPTSSSCFCKECYYGSRCQFTTTGFGLSLDDILGYNIWPNIPFSRQPKVLFKLIGKEAFTIAKHHCTINIDVVSSFVYEYSLDVDGKPLEKFSEKRSKISRMWTLTLYRKNYRIVLEKDTLDLWVNGQRIEADATFEDEGGEIVFDIGRHQANLKAVSSGNPRLEINHVLFVDEVEISQESEYDNN
;
A
#
# COMPACT_ATOMS: atom_id res chain seq x y z
N MET A 1 25.69 1.62 18.15
CA MET A 1 26.87 0.97 18.75
C MET A 1 28.14 1.40 18.03
N LEU A 2 29.25 1.56 18.75
CA LEU A 2 30.58 1.75 18.18
C LEU A 2 31.29 0.40 18.12
N VAL A 3 31.72 -0.01 16.93
CA VAL A 3 32.36 -1.30 16.68
C VAL A 3 33.66 -1.15 15.92
N ASP A 4 34.58 -2.11 16.08
CA ASP A 4 35.78 -2.23 15.26
C ASP A 4 35.55 -3.13 14.02
N GLU A 5 36.59 -3.29 13.21
CA GLU A 5 36.65 -4.18 12.03
C GLU A 5 36.39 -5.66 12.32
N ASN A 6 36.63 -6.10 13.56
CA ASN A 6 36.37 -7.46 14.01
C ASN A 6 34.98 -7.61 14.64
N THR A 7 34.14 -6.58 14.56
CA THR A 7 32.79 -6.50 15.14
C THR A 7 32.74 -6.48 16.66
N ASN A 8 33.87 -6.20 17.34
CA ASN A 8 33.89 -6.02 18.78
C ASN A 8 33.18 -4.71 19.14
N ILE A 9 32.36 -4.75 20.18
CA ILE A 9 31.58 -3.58 20.61
C ILE A 9 32.38 -2.82 21.66
N HIS A 10 32.65 -1.54 21.40
CA HIS A 10 33.35 -0.65 22.34
C HIS A 10 32.38 0.07 23.27
N SER A 11 31.26 0.54 22.72
CA SER A 11 30.16 1.11 23.49
C SER A 11 28.84 0.99 22.74
N SER A 12 27.74 1.06 23.48
CA SER A 12 26.39 0.94 22.95
C SER A 12 25.47 1.93 23.63
N GLU A 13 24.55 2.50 22.85
CA GLU A 13 23.42 3.29 23.34
C GLU A 13 22.14 2.68 22.75
N GLN A 14 21.03 2.82 23.48
CA GLN A 14 19.71 2.31 23.07
C GLN A 14 18.66 3.40 23.25
N TYR A 15 17.66 3.42 22.37
CA TYR A 15 16.52 4.33 22.46
C TYR A 15 15.27 3.70 21.86
N ASP A 16 14.16 3.78 22.59
CA ASP A 16 12.86 3.32 22.12
C ASP A 16 12.20 4.39 21.23
N TYR A 17 12.28 4.23 19.91
CA TYR A 17 11.70 5.18 18.95
C TYR A 17 10.22 4.91 18.67
N VAL A 18 9.38 5.94 18.77
CA VAL A 18 7.97 5.92 18.36
C VAL A 18 7.70 7.03 17.37
N SER A 19 7.31 6.70 16.13
CA SER A 19 7.16 7.66 15.02
C SER A 19 6.28 8.87 15.37
N LEU A 20 5.13 8.64 16.02
CA LEU A 20 4.19 9.69 16.45
C LEU A 20 4.80 10.69 17.44
N ARG A 21 5.75 10.24 18.27
CA ARG A 21 6.36 11.02 19.36
C ARG A 21 7.69 11.67 18.93
N ASP A 22 8.47 10.95 18.15
CA ASP A 22 9.91 11.16 18.05
C ASP A 22 10.40 11.61 16.69
N CYS A 23 9.58 11.49 15.65
CA CYS A 23 10.02 11.77 14.30
C CYS A 23 10.60 13.19 14.09
N ARG A 24 10.08 14.19 14.82
CA ARG A 24 10.60 15.58 14.74
C ARG A 24 11.76 15.86 15.68
N LYS A 25 12.12 14.91 16.54
CA LYS A 25 13.17 15.09 17.54
C LYS A 25 14.54 14.79 16.93
N LYS A 26 15.54 15.51 17.43
CA LYS A 26 16.94 15.23 17.13
C LYS A 26 17.53 14.45 18.31
N PHE A 27 18.20 13.35 18.01
CA PHE A 27 18.83 12.50 19.01
C PHE A 27 20.33 12.71 19.01
N ASN A 28 20.94 12.76 20.20
CA ASN A 28 22.37 12.89 20.39
C ASN A 28 22.86 11.71 21.23
N PHE A 29 23.76 10.90 20.67
CA PHE A 29 24.34 9.75 21.35
C PHE A 29 25.85 9.93 21.47
N TYR A 30 26.40 9.59 22.63
CA TYR A 30 27.83 9.63 22.88
C TYR A 30 28.38 8.21 22.92
N LEU A 31 29.20 7.86 21.92
CA LEU A 31 29.84 6.55 21.86
C LEU A 31 31.32 6.70 22.21
N LEU A 32 31.81 5.81 23.07
CA LEU A 32 33.14 5.86 23.67
C LEU A 32 33.97 4.67 23.21
N TYR A 33 35.24 4.91 22.91
CA TYR A 33 36.19 3.83 22.67
C TYR A 33 36.49 3.11 23.98
N SER A 34 36.64 1.79 23.93
CA SER A 34 36.94 0.96 25.11
C SER A 34 38.30 1.26 25.75
N THR A 35 39.23 1.89 25.02
CA THR A 35 40.54 2.30 25.53
C THR A 35 40.80 3.78 25.25
N GLN A 36 41.58 4.42 26.12
CA GLN A 36 42.09 5.78 25.93
C GLN A 36 43.63 5.76 26.09
N PRO A 37 44.40 6.00 25.02
CA PRO A 37 43.96 6.27 23.65
C PRO A 37 43.38 5.03 22.94
N LYS A 38 42.59 5.26 21.90
CA LYS A 38 42.13 4.21 20.99
C LYS A 38 43.28 3.72 20.09
N TYR A 39 43.13 2.53 19.52
CA TYR A 39 44.13 1.96 18.61
C TYR A 39 44.08 2.65 17.25
N VAL A 40 45.18 3.33 16.87
CA VAL A 40 45.24 4.16 15.65
C VAL A 40 45.18 3.31 14.37
N ASN A 41 45.66 2.07 14.43
CA ASN A 41 45.69 1.16 13.29
C ASN A 41 44.37 0.41 13.06
N GLN A 42 43.38 0.56 13.94
CA GLN A 42 42.08 -0.10 13.79
C GLN A 42 41.10 0.81 13.05
N THR A 43 40.25 0.20 12.23
CA THR A 43 39.10 0.89 11.64
C THR A 43 37.86 0.74 12.52
N TYR A 44 37.13 1.85 12.66
CA TYR A 44 35.95 1.93 13.54
C TYR A 44 34.70 2.33 12.75
N TYR A 45 33.56 1.86 13.23
CA TYR A 45 32.27 2.04 12.58
C TYR A 45 31.17 2.31 13.59
N VAL A 46 30.19 3.11 13.19
CA VAL A 46 28.92 3.23 13.91
C VAL A 46 27.92 2.28 13.27
N ARG A 47 27.51 1.27 14.04
CA ARG A 47 26.47 0.32 13.66
C ARG A 47 25.16 0.67 14.37
N ILE A 48 24.07 0.75 13.62
CA ILE A 48 22.72 1.02 14.13
C ILE A 48 21.87 -0.21 13.81
N ASP A 49 21.49 -0.96 14.85
CA ASP A 49 20.59 -2.10 14.72
C ASP A 49 19.18 -1.68 15.18
N ILE A 50 18.17 -2.06 14.40
CA ILE A 50 16.78 -1.71 14.61
C ILE A 50 16.01 -3.00 14.93
N TYR A 51 15.18 -2.97 15.97
CA TYR A 51 14.42 -4.11 16.45
C TYR A 51 12.94 -3.75 16.54
N ASN A 52 12.08 -4.70 16.17
CA ASN A 52 10.65 -4.62 16.46
C ASN A 52 10.41 -5.16 17.87
N LYS A 53 10.15 -4.27 18.83
CA LYS A 53 9.92 -4.64 20.24
C LYS A 53 8.56 -5.29 20.51
N GLU A 54 7.59 -5.18 19.59
CA GLU A 54 6.30 -5.87 19.73
C GLU A 54 6.43 -7.36 19.44
N LYS A 55 7.14 -7.68 18.36
CA LYS A 55 7.37 -9.07 17.93
C LYS A 55 8.63 -9.68 18.53
N MET A 56 9.51 -8.85 19.12
CA MET A 56 10.86 -9.23 19.53
C MET A 56 11.67 -9.82 18.37
N GLU A 57 11.69 -9.09 17.26
CA GLU A 57 12.36 -9.50 16.02
C GLU A 57 13.39 -8.46 15.56
N TYR A 58 14.43 -8.94 14.88
CA TYR A 58 15.43 -8.09 14.24
C TYR A 58 14.89 -7.51 12.95
N TYR A 59 14.90 -6.18 12.82
CA TYR A 59 14.17 -5.48 11.76
C TYR A 59 15.08 -4.98 10.63
N ASP A 60 16.10 -4.19 10.96
CA ASP A 60 17.04 -3.66 9.97
C ASP A 60 18.38 -3.26 10.62
N THR A 61 19.40 -3.01 9.80
CA THR A 61 20.70 -2.54 10.26
C THR A 61 21.45 -1.67 9.28
N MET A 62 22.08 -0.64 9.84
CA MET A 62 22.89 0.32 9.11
C MET A 62 24.30 0.36 9.66
N PHE A 63 25.25 0.64 8.78
CA PHE A 63 26.68 0.63 9.06
C PHE A 63 27.35 1.88 8.48
N TYR A 64 28.02 2.66 9.33
CA TYR A 64 28.61 3.94 8.96
C TYR A 64 30.10 3.99 9.32
N PRO A 65 31.02 4.12 8.35
CA PRO A 65 32.46 4.16 8.62
C PRO A 65 32.90 5.48 9.25
N ILE A 66 33.77 5.41 10.25
CA ILE A 66 34.44 6.58 10.84
C ILE A 66 35.68 6.90 10.00
N ARG A 67 35.55 7.90 9.11
CA ARG A 67 36.60 8.24 8.13
C ARG A 67 37.84 8.87 8.75
N TYR A 68 37.66 9.69 9.78
CA TYR A 68 38.76 10.42 10.44
C TYR A 68 39.08 9.79 11.79
N SER A 69 39.51 8.52 11.77
CA SER A 69 39.83 7.76 12.98
C SER A 69 40.98 8.38 13.78
N PHE A 70 41.86 9.18 13.18
CA PHE A 70 42.92 9.90 13.90
C PHE A 70 42.41 11.01 14.83
N LEU A 71 41.19 11.51 14.64
CA LEU A 71 40.64 12.55 15.51
C LEU A 71 40.26 11.98 16.88
N PRO A 72 40.56 12.66 18.01
CA PRO A 72 40.17 12.19 19.33
C PRO A 72 38.66 12.12 19.48
N VAL A 73 37.93 13.05 18.86
CA VAL A 73 36.46 13.10 18.82
C VAL A 73 36.01 13.26 17.37
N HIS A 74 35.06 12.42 16.95
CA HIS A 74 34.44 12.50 15.63
C HIS A 74 32.93 12.70 15.78
N ARG A 75 32.39 13.77 15.20
CA ARG A 75 30.94 14.01 15.17
C ARG A 75 30.36 13.48 13.86
N LEU A 76 29.29 12.70 13.95
CA LEU A 76 28.56 12.17 12.81
C LEU A 76 27.11 12.66 12.91
N ALA A 77 26.61 13.27 11.82
CA ALA A 77 25.21 13.63 11.68
C ALA A 77 24.60 12.71 10.62
N LEU A 78 23.62 11.91 11.02
CA LEU A 78 23.01 10.87 10.20
C LEU A 78 21.50 11.10 10.13
N LEU A 79 20.92 10.95 8.94
CA LEU A 79 19.50 10.75 8.77
C LEU A 79 19.28 9.24 8.68
N VAL A 80 18.54 8.68 9.64
CA VAL A 80 18.30 7.23 9.74
C VAL A 80 16.90 6.95 9.24
N ASP A 81 16.81 6.31 8.07
CA ASP A 81 15.54 5.91 7.48
C ASP A 81 15.15 4.51 7.98
N VAL A 82 14.06 4.41 8.75
CA VAL A 82 13.52 3.13 9.19
C VAL A 82 12.55 2.64 8.11
N PRO A 83 12.82 1.51 7.42
CA PRO A 83 11.95 1.04 6.34
C PRO A 83 10.57 0.65 6.89
N ILE A 84 9.52 0.68 6.06
CA ILE A 84 8.14 0.31 6.44
C ILE A 84 7.95 -1.22 6.49
N ARG A 85 8.91 -1.98 5.94
CA ARG A 85 8.93 -3.45 5.96
C ARG A 85 10.24 -3.99 6.51
N ASP A 86 10.14 -5.20 7.03
CA ASP A 86 11.28 -6.10 7.22
C ASP A 86 12.00 -6.28 5.87
N VAL A 87 13.23 -5.78 5.79
CA VAL A 87 14.12 -5.94 4.63
C VAL A 87 14.55 -7.42 4.46
N ALA A 88 14.08 -8.30 5.34
CA ALA A 88 14.35 -9.74 5.39
C ALA A 88 14.00 -10.55 4.12
N THR A 89 13.39 -9.96 3.08
CA THR A 89 12.90 -10.70 1.90
C THR A 89 13.56 -10.34 0.56
N VAL A 90 14.53 -9.42 0.50
CA VAL A 90 15.33 -9.26 -0.73
C VAL A 90 16.46 -10.29 -0.71
N SER A 91 16.15 -11.49 -1.18
CA SER A 91 17.09 -12.60 -1.36
C SER A 91 18.18 -12.25 -2.39
N LYS A 92 19.19 -11.49 -1.96
CA LYS A 92 20.54 -11.64 -2.52
C LYS A 92 21.14 -12.87 -1.85
N LYS A 93 21.62 -13.86 -2.64
CA LYS A 93 22.34 -15.04 -2.10
C LYS A 93 23.40 -14.57 -1.11
N CYS A 94 23.23 -14.91 0.17
CA CYS A 94 24.24 -14.62 1.16
C CYS A 94 25.49 -15.48 0.92
N LEU A 95 26.67 -14.85 0.96
CA LEU A 95 27.97 -15.51 0.80
C LEU A 95 28.61 -15.93 2.13
N LEU A 96 28.14 -15.42 3.28
CA LEU A 96 28.67 -15.73 4.61
C LEU A 96 28.03 -16.99 5.22
N LYS A 97 28.85 -17.91 5.74
CA LYS A 97 28.38 -19.06 6.53
C LYS A 97 28.40 -18.72 8.02
N CYS A 98 27.23 -18.51 8.60
CA CYS A 98 27.05 -18.27 10.03
C CYS A 98 26.80 -19.59 10.76
N LEU A 99 27.58 -19.92 11.80
CA LEU A 99 27.45 -21.20 12.50
C LEU A 99 26.21 -21.24 13.41
N HIS A 100 26.11 -20.28 14.32
CA HIS A 100 24.98 -20.11 15.24
C HIS A 100 24.30 -18.75 15.00
N GLY A 101 23.84 -18.54 13.77
CA GLY A 101 23.26 -17.27 13.39
C GLY A 101 22.67 -17.28 11.99
N GLN A 102 22.06 -16.16 11.63
CA GLN A 102 21.53 -15.91 10.29
C GLN A 102 22.39 -14.88 9.59
N CYS A 103 22.69 -15.12 8.31
CA CYS A 103 23.36 -14.12 7.51
C CYS A 103 22.39 -13.01 7.12
N ARG A 104 22.83 -11.77 7.28
CA ARG A 104 22.09 -10.56 6.96
C ARG A 104 23.00 -9.61 6.17
N TYR A 105 22.39 -8.60 5.56
CA TYR A 105 23.06 -7.58 4.75
C TYR A 105 22.76 -6.21 5.34
N PHE A 106 23.72 -5.28 5.31
CA PHE A 106 23.52 -3.92 5.82
C PHE A 106 22.74 -3.07 4.81
N SER A 107 21.66 -2.41 5.23
CA SER A 107 20.77 -1.71 4.30
C SER A 107 21.44 -0.56 3.54
N ASN A 108 22.45 0.07 4.13
CA ASN A 108 23.18 1.21 3.57
C ASN A 108 24.63 0.89 3.15
N PHE A 109 25.09 -0.36 3.29
CA PHE A 109 26.50 -0.72 3.08
C PHE A 109 26.63 -2.09 2.43
N ASP A 110 27.39 -2.20 1.33
CA ASP A 110 27.49 -3.43 0.52
C ASP A 110 28.37 -4.50 1.17
N LYS A 111 27.92 -5.02 2.32
CA LYS A 111 28.54 -6.10 3.08
C LYS A 111 27.49 -6.94 3.80
N TYR A 112 27.85 -8.21 3.99
CA TYR A 112 27.12 -9.18 4.79
C TYR A 112 27.71 -9.29 6.19
N PHE A 113 26.88 -9.70 7.16
CA PHE A 113 27.31 -10.02 8.51
C PHE A 113 26.47 -11.16 9.09
N CYS A 114 26.96 -11.80 10.15
CA CYS A 114 26.18 -12.78 10.90
C CYS A 114 25.42 -12.13 12.05
N GLN A 115 24.09 -12.26 12.03
CA GLN A 115 23.23 -12.01 13.18
C GLN A 115 23.23 -13.27 14.06
N CYS A 116 23.87 -13.20 15.22
CA CYS A 116 24.01 -14.36 16.10
C CYS A 116 22.72 -14.68 16.87
N LEU A 117 22.54 -15.97 17.15
CA LEU A 117 21.53 -16.45 18.08
C LEU A 117 21.87 -16.04 19.53
N ASN A 118 20.88 -16.03 20.40
CA ASN A 118 21.05 -15.67 21.81
C ASN A 118 22.19 -16.48 22.46
N GLY A 119 23.13 -15.77 23.11
CA GLY A 119 24.30 -16.36 23.76
C GLY A 119 25.52 -16.60 22.85
N TYR A 120 25.44 -16.28 21.56
CA TYR A 120 26.57 -16.35 20.63
C TYR A 120 27.01 -14.97 20.16
N SER A 121 28.29 -14.83 19.84
CA SER A 121 28.88 -13.58 19.35
C SER A 121 30.05 -13.81 18.39
N GLY A 122 30.61 -12.71 17.89
CA GLY A 122 31.73 -12.70 16.95
C GLY A 122 31.27 -12.71 15.50
N MET A 123 32.20 -12.43 14.59
CA MET A 123 31.93 -12.23 13.16
C MET A 123 31.18 -13.39 12.50
N LEU A 124 31.41 -14.63 12.94
CA LEU A 124 30.77 -15.86 12.42
C LEU A 124 29.88 -16.59 13.44
N CYS A 125 29.57 -15.95 14.58
CA CYS A 125 28.77 -16.52 15.67
C CYS A 125 29.36 -17.82 16.25
N THR A 126 30.68 -17.84 16.44
CA THR A 126 31.42 -19.00 16.99
C THR A 126 31.70 -18.89 18.48
N ILE A 127 31.65 -17.68 19.05
CA ILE A 127 32.03 -17.43 20.44
C ILE A 127 30.80 -17.56 21.32
N LYS A 128 30.80 -18.54 22.23
CA LYS A 128 29.74 -18.72 23.22
C LYS A 128 30.00 -17.82 24.43
N ASN A 129 29.02 -16.97 24.74
CA ASN A 129 29.08 -16.04 25.86
C ASN A 129 28.03 -16.38 26.91
N SER A 130 28.31 -16.02 28.18
CA SER A 130 27.28 -16.03 29.22
C SER A 130 26.32 -14.87 28.98
N CYS A 131 25.07 -15.20 28.64
CA CYS A 131 23.99 -14.23 28.52
C CYS A 131 23.31 -14.05 29.88
N ASP A 132 23.27 -12.81 30.36
CA ASP A 132 22.62 -12.43 31.63
C ASP A 132 21.31 -11.65 31.38
N CYS A 133 20.74 -11.82 30.19
CA CYS A 133 19.49 -11.19 29.79
C CYS A 133 18.29 -12.07 30.18
N SER A 134 17.13 -11.46 30.40
CA SER A 134 15.87 -12.18 30.62
C SER A 134 15.56 -13.15 29.46
N PRO A 135 14.94 -14.32 29.71
CA PRO A 135 14.72 -15.34 28.66
C PRO A 135 13.91 -14.87 27.45
N ASP A 136 13.05 -13.87 27.63
CA ASP A 136 12.18 -13.28 26.60
C ASP A 136 12.77 -12.01 25.96
N SER A 137 14.05 -11.73 26.21
CA SER A 137 14.78 -10.60 25.64
C SER A 137 15.77 -11.04 24.56
N ILE A 138 16.22 -10.09 23.74
CA ILE A 138 17.21 -10.37 22.68
C ILE A 138 18.60 -10.01 23.20
N TYR A 139 19.53 -10.95 23.09
CA TYR A 139 20.94 -10.73 23.36
C TYR A 139 21.65 -10.19 22.12
N VAL A 140 22.28 -9.02 22.24
CA VAL A 140 22.98 -8.37 21.11
C VAL A 140 24.48 -8.65 21.16
N GLY A 141 25.06 -8.66 22.36
CA GLY A 141 26.51 -8.81 22.53
C GLY A 141 26.94 -8.48 23.95
N ILE A 142 28.24 -8.25 24.14
CA ILE A 142 28.84 -7.87 25.42
C ILE A 142 29.71 -6.63 25.25
N VAL A 143 29.62 -5.71 26.20
CA VAL A 143 30.51 -4.56 26.37
C VAL A 143 30.94 -4.51 27.83
N ASN A 144 32.23 -4.36 28.10
CA ASN A 144 32.78 -4.26 29.47
C ASN A 144 32.28 -5.39 30.40
N ASN A 145 32.26 -6.62 29.89
CA ASN A 145 31.76 -7.82 30.58
C ASN A 145 30.29 -7.77 31.01
N ARG A 146 29.46 -6.93 30.37
CA ARG A 146 28.02 -6.84 30.56
C ARG A 146 27.28 -7.16 29.26
N SER A 147 26.25 -8.00 29.35
CA SER A 147 25.37 -8.29 28.22
C SER A 147 24.57 -7.05 27.81
N ILE A 148 24.43 -6.85 26.50
CA ILE A 148 23.52 -5.87 25.92
C ILE A 148 22.21 -6.61 25.61
N CYS A 149 21.14 -6.21 26.29
CA CYS A 149 19.83 -6.84 26.20
C CYS A 149 18.83 -5.85 25.59
N ILE A 150 18.03 -6.29 24.62
CA ILE A 150 16.86 -5.56 24.13
C ILE A 150 15.63 -6.09 24.85
N CYS A 151 14.97 -5.24 25.62
CA CYS A 151 13.85 -5.63 26.45
C CYS A 151 12.52 -5.65 25.69
N PRO A 152 11.57 -6.55 26.02
CA PRO A 152 10.19 -6.43 25.56
C PRO A 152 9.54 -5.15 26.09
N LEU A 153 8.41 -4.76 25.49
CA LEU A 153 7.72 -3.49 25.79
C LEU A 153 7.30 -3.31 27.25
N ASP A 154 7.06 -4.40 27.97
CA ASP A 154 6.63 -4.42 29.37
C ASP A 154 7.80 -4.45 30.37
N LYS A 155 9.05 -4.55 29.88
CA LYS A 155 10.24 -4.64 30.74
C LYS A 155 11.28 -3.56 30.42
N PHE A 156 12.17 -3.35 31.36
CA PHE A 156 13.28 -2.41 31.24
C PHE A 156 14.47 -2.80 32.12
N GLY A 157 15.49 -1.95 32.11
CA GLY A 157 16.74 -2.13 32.83
C GLY A 157 17.78 -2.92 32.02
N PRO A 158 19.03 -2.96 32.48
CA PRO A 158 20.17 -3.47 31.70
C PRO A 158 20.06 -4.97 31.35
N ARG A 159 19.24 -5.72 32.10
CA ARG A 159 19.01 -7.17 31.92
C ARG A 159 17.56 -7.54 31.61
N CYS A 160 16.68 -6.55 31.49
CA CYS A 160 15.25 -6.76 31.19
C CYS A 160 14.48 -7.59 32.22
N TYR A 161 14.85 -7.53 33.51
CA TYR A 161 14.08 -8.19 34.58
C TYR A 161 13.09 -7.25 35.29
N LEU A 162 13.25 -5.93 35.13
CA LEU A 162 12.38 -4.94 35.76
C LEU A 162 11.13 -4.77 34.91
N LYS A 163 9.95 -4.79 35.53
CA LYS A 163 8.67 -4.52 34.85
C LYS A 163 8.40 -3.02 34.82
N ARG A 164 7.99 -2.51 33.66
CA ARG A 164 7.57 -1.10 33.55
C ARG A 164 6.25 -0.89 34.29
N THR A 165 6.23 0.07 35.20
CA THR A 165 5.04 0.44 35.99
C THR A 165 4.30 1.64 35.42
N GLY A 166 4.86 2.36 34.45
CA GLY A 166 4.30 3.60 33.90
C GLY A 166 2.92 3.47 33.24
N CYS A 167 2.47 2.25 32.95
CA CYS A 167 1.13 1.96 32.45
C CYS A 167 0.27 1.27 33.53
N ILE A 168 -0.12 2.04 34.56
CA ILE A 168 -1.16 1.62 35.52
C ILE A 168 -2.53 1.65 34.80
N SER A 169 -3.46 0.77 35.20
CA SER A 169 -4.78 0.66 34.57
C SER A 169 -5.53 2.01 34.48
N ASN A 170 -6.09 2.30 33.30
CA ASN A 170 -6.90 3.49 32.95
C ASN A 170 -6.18 4.83 32.68
N LEU A 171 -4.88 4.83 32.38
CA LEU A 171 -4.19 6.07 31.95
C LEU A 171 -4.60 6.53 30.54
N CYS A 172 -4.71 5.60 29.58
CA CYS A 172 -5.18 5.90 28.22
C CYS A 172 -6.69 5.63 28.10
N SER A 173 -7.43 6.61 27.59
CA SER A 173 -8.88 6.56 27.39
C SER A 173 -9.27 5.74 26.16
N ASN A 174 -10.56 5.39 26.04
CA ASN A 174 -11.16 4.78 24.84
C ASN A 174 -10.49 3.48 24.37
N SER A 175 -10.11 2.60 25.31
CA SER A 175 -9.43 1.32 25.03
C SER A 175 -8.13 1.48 24.23
N SER A 176 -7.48 2.64 24.33
CA SER A 176 -6.23 2.95 23.65
C SER A 176 -5.04 2.27 24.34
N ARG A 177 -3.98 2.01 23.59
CA ARG A 177 -2.83 1.26 24.08
C ARG A 177 -1.84 2.16 24.80
N CYS A 178 -1.51 1.83 26.04
CA CYS A 178 -0.47 2.52 26.80
C CYS A 178 0.91 1.93 26.49
N ILE A 179 1.90 2.80 26.30
CA ILE A 179 3.32 2.44 26.21
C ILE A 179 4.07 3.21 27.30
N ALA A 180 4.67 2.48 28.23
CA ALA A 180 5.50 3.08 29.25
C ALA A 180 6.80 3.57 28.61
N ASN A 181 7.23 4.79 28.94
CA ASN A 181 8.47 5.37 28.42
C ASN A 181 9.68 4.84 29.18
N ASP A 182 10.85 4.99 28.57
CA ASP A 182 12.11 4.73 29.27
C ASP A 182 12.43 5.93 30.16
N GLU A 183 12.46 5.71 31.47
CA GLU A 183 12.73 6.71 32.51
C GLU A 183 14.12 7.36 32.34
N THR A 184 15.04 6.72 31.61
CA THR A 184 16.39 7.27 31.37
C THR A 184 16.43 8.44 30.39
N TYR A 185 15.42 8.58 29.52
CA TYR A 185 15.41 9.56 28.43
C TYR A 185 14.15 10.43 28.34
N SER A 186 13.12 10.13 29.13
CA SER A 186 11.81 10.79 29.05
C SER A 186 11.40 11.38 30.39
N GLU A 187 10.97 12.65 30.37
CA GLU A 187 10.37 13.31 31.53
C GLU A 187 8.97 12.76 31.86
N THR A 188 8.30 12.13 30.90
CA THR A 188 6.98 11.50 31.11
C THR A 188 7.09 9.99 31.21
N GLU A 189 6.35 9.39 32.13
CA GLU A 189 6.37 7.96 32.45
C GLU A 189 5.70 7.07 31.38
N TYR A 190 4.80 7.63 30.56
CA TYR A 190 4.06 6.89 29.53
C TYR A 190 3.63 7.76 28.34
N TYR A 191 3.15 7.11 27.29
CA TYR A 191 2.44 7.70 26.16
C TYR A 191 1.31 6.78 25.68
N CYS A 192 0.25 7.35 25.10
CA CYS A 192 -0.91 6.62 24.61
C CYS A 192 -0.93 6.55 23.08
N LEU A 193 -0.99 5.33 22.54
CA LEU A 193 -1.31 5.09 21.14
C LEU A 193 -2.83 5.05 20.97
N CYS A 194 -3.38 6.09 20.36
CA CYS A 194 -4.82 6.24 20.24
C CYS A 194 -5.42 5.27 19.23
N SER A 195 -6.53 4.66 19.63
CA SER A 195 -7.40 3.92 18.72
C SER A 195 -7.96 4.85 17.65
N GLN A 196 -8.32 4.29 16.49
CA GLN A 196 -8.88 5.04 15.37
C GLN A 196 -10.08 5.89 15.82
N GLY A 197 -10.09 7.17 15.42
CA GLY A 197 -11.16 8.10 15.77
C GLY A 197 -10.94 8.83 17.10
N TYR A 198 -9.79 8.67 17.75
CA TYR A 198 -9.43 9.37 18.98
C TYR A 198 -8.04 10.00 18.90
N MET A 199 -7.85 11.09 19.63
CA MET A 199 -6.61 11.85 19.72
C MET A 199 -6.43 12.45 21.12
N GLY A 200 -5.30 13.12 21.33
CA GLY A 200 -4.93 13.73 22.61
C GLY A 200 -3.82 12.94 23.29
N SER A 201 -3.25 13.52 24.35
CA SER A 201 -2.13 12.89 25.07
C SER A 201 -2.56 11.61 25.79
N ARG A 202 -3.84 11.51 26.15
CA ARG A 202 -4.48 10.34 26.76
C ARG A 202 -5.54 9.72 25.87
N CYS A 203 -5.61 10.09 24.60
CA CYS A 203 -6.64 9.64 23.65
C CYS A 203 -8.07 9.96 24.11
N GLU A 204 -8.20 11.09 24.79
CA GLU A 204 -9.43 11.55 25.44
C GLU A 204 -10.37 12.29 24.48
N ASN A 205 -9.84 12.88 23.41
CA ASN A 205 -10.60 13.71 22.49
C ASN A 205 -11.01 12.89 21.26
N PRO A 206 -12.27 12.93 20.81
CA PRO A 206 -12.64 12.32 19.55
C PRO A 206 -12.03 13.08 18.37
N GLU A 207 -11.64 12.35 17.32
CA GLU A 207 -11.29 12.94 16.04
C GLU A 207 -12.55 13.41 15.29
N THR A 208 -12.37 14.38 14.41
CA THR A 208 -13.46 14.85 13.56
C THR A 208 -13.78 13.76 12.55
N LYS A 209 -15.02 13.27 12.52
CA LYS A 209 -15.49 12.32 11.51
C LYS A 209 -16.06 13.11 10.33
N ILE A 210 -15.50 12.92 9.14
CA ILE A 210 -16.00 13.55 7.91
C ILE A 210 -16.54 12.47 6.99
N GLU A 211 -17.84 12.52 6.70
CA GLU A 211 -18.52 11.69 5.72
C GLU A 211 -18.65 12.45 4.39
N PHE A 212 -18.32 11.76 3.30
CA PHE A 212 -18.42 12.20 1.92
C PHE A 212 -19.49 11.39 1.20
N LEU A 213 -20.56 12.07 0.80
CA LEU A 213 -21.63 11.57 -0.04
C LEU A 213 -21.36 11.94 -1.50
N PHE A 214 -21.87 11.17 -2.45
CA PHE A 214 -21.68 11.44 -3.88
C PHE A 214 -23.03 11.69 -4.55
N ALA A 215 -23.14 12.77 -5.32
CA ALA A 215 -24.30 12.96 -6.19
C ALA A 215 -24.39 11.82 -7.22
N LYS A 216 -25.62 11.48 -7.65
CA LYS A 216 -25.87 10.39 -8.62
C LYS A 216 -25.12 10.55 -9.95
N THR A 217 -24.73 11.77 -10.29
CA THR A 217 -23.99 12.12 -11.52
C THR A 217 -22.47 11.94 -11.39
N ILE A 218 -21.96 11.74 -10.18
CA ILE A 218 -20.54 11.49 -9.91
C ILE A 218 -20.31 9.99 -9.88
N SER A 219 -19.39 9.51 -10.73
CA SER A 219 -18.90 8.13 -10.65
C SER A 219 -18.15 7.95 -9.32
N ILE A 220 -18.66 7.07 -8.46
CA ILE A 220 -18.04 6.75 -7.17
C ILE A 220 -16.63 6.18 -7.45
N PRO A 221 -15.56 6.82 -6.94
CA PRO A 221 -14.21 6.34 -7.19
C PRO A 221 -13.86 5.18 -6.26
N GLN A 222 -13.00 4.27 -6.72
CA GLN A 222 -12.36 3.29 -5.84
C GLN A 222 -11.42 3.95 -4.83
N THR A 223 -10.79 5.06 -5.22
CA THR A 223 -9.86 5.81 -4.37
C THR A 223 -10.01 7.31 -4.61
N MET A 224 -9.93 8.10 -3.54
CA MET A 224 -9.92 9.55 -3.61
C MET A 224 -8.87 10.16 -2.69
N PHE A 225 -8.32 11.31 -3.08
CA PHE A 225 -7.42 12.09 -2.24
C PHE A 225 -8.19 13.22 -1.56
N ILE A 226 -7.99 13.38 -0.27
CA ILE A 226 -8.65 14.38 0.56
C ILE A 226 -7.56 15.33 1.06
N TYR A 227 -7.68 16.59 0.67
CA TYR A 227 -6.74 17.65 0.99
C TYR A 227 -7.32 18.49 2.11
N PHE A 228 -6.77 18.35 3.32
CA PHE A 228 -7.09 19.18 4.47
C PHE A 228 -6.15 20.39 4.47
N ILE A 229 -6.73 21.59 4.44
CA ILE A 229 -5.98 22.84 4.45
C ILE A 229 -6.33 23.60 5.72
N TYR A 230 -5.29 23.95 6.48
CA TYR A 230 -5.40 24.79 7.66
C TYR A 230 -5.04 26.24 7.33
N ILE A 231 -5.87 27.17 7.78
CA ILE A 231 -5.63 28.60 7.66
C ILE A 231 -5.29 29.10 9.07
N PRO A 232 -4.01 29.37 9.39
CA PRO A 232 -3.64 29.91 10.68
C PRO A 232 -4.28 31.30 10.85
N SER A 233 -4.91 31.54 12.00
CA SER A 233 -5.34 32.89 12.37
C SER A 233 -4.10 33.78 12.48
N ILE A 234 -4.07 34.89 11.75
CA ILE A 234 -2.94 35.83 11.78
C ILE A 234 -2.89 36.43 13.18
N SER A 235 -1.99 35.91 14.03
CA SER A 235 -1.57 36.67 15.21
C SER A 235 -0.84 37.90 14.69
N LYS A 236 -1.19 39.09 15.20
CA LYS A 236 -0.59 40.39 14.85
C LYS A 236 0.86 40.53 15.33
N SER A 237 1.64 39.46 15.26
CA SER A 237 3.06 39.41 15.62
C SER A 237 3.87 39.66 14.34
N TYR A 238 4.22 40.93 14.14
CA TYR A 238 5.13 41.38 13.10
C TYR A 238 6.51 40.72 13.27
N SER A 239 6.80 39.66 12.53
CA SER A 239 8.20 39.22 12.30
C SER A 239 8.36 38.07 11.29
N SER A 240 7.29 37.37 10.91
CA SER A 240 7.35 36.28 9.93
C SER A 240 6.40 36.55 8.77
N PRO A 241 6.80 36.35 7.50
CA PRO A 241 5.82 36.29 6.41
C PRO A 241 4.75 35.24 6.75
N PRO A 242 3.48 35.43 6.36
CA PRO A 242 2.46 34.41 6.57
C PRO A 242 2.96 33.11 5.93
N ALA A 243 3.15 32.09 6.77
CA ALA A 243 3.52 30.77 6.28
C ALA A 243 2.42 30.30 5.32
N ASP A 244 2.81 29.70 4.20
CA ASP A 244 1.87 29.03 3.28
C ASP A 244 0.94 28.12 4.11
N PRO A 245 -0.37 28.08 3.81
CA PRO A 245 -1.31 27.29 4.59
C PRO A 245 -0.89 25.81 4.57
N PRO A 246 -0.67 25.17 5.73
CA PRO A 246 -0.22 23.79 5.74
C PRO A 246 -1.30 22.87 5.18
N GLN A 247 -0.86 21.95 4.33
CA GLN A 247 -1.69 20.99 3.61
C GLN A 247 -1.37 19.58 4.11
N ILE A 248 -2.39 18.82 4.47
CA ILE A 248 -2.28 17.38 4.79
C ILE A 248 -3.13 16.62 3.77
N ILE A 249 -2.59 15.53 3.24
CA ILE A 249 -3.27 14.71 2.24
C ILE A 249 -3.59 13.35 2.87
N MET A 250 -4.87 13.01 2.92
CA MET A 250 -5.33 11.66 3.25
C MET A 250 -5.82 10.94 2.00
N VAL A 251 -5.67 9.62 1.98
CA VAL A 251 -6.22 8.77 0.93
C VAL A 251 -7.39 8.00 1.52
N SER A 252 -8.53 8.05 0.84
CA SER A 252 -9.66 7.20 1.16
C SER A 252 -9.88 6.18 0.05
N LYS A 253 -10.08 4.91 0.43
CA LYS A 253 -10.43 3.82 -0.48
C LYS A 253 -11.87 3.42 -0.21
N LEU A 254 -12.70 3.43 -1.25
CA LEU A 254 -14.10 3.02 -1.15
C LEU A 254 -14.27 1.61 -1.70
N LYS A 255 -15.15 0.84 -1.05
CA LYS A 255 -15.55 -0.48 -1.53
C LYS A 255 -16.64 -0.35 -2.59
N PHE A 256 -16.76 -1.35 -3.47
CA PHE A 256 -17.72 -1.34 -4.58
C PHE A 256 -19.19 -1.15 -4.18
N TYR A 257 -19.58 -1.54 -2.96
CA TYR A 257 -20.95 -1.42 -2.45
C TYR A 257 -21.17 -0.19 -1.58
N GLU A 258 -20.12 0.58 -1.29
CA GLU A 258 -20.22 1.77 -0.44
C GLU A 258 -20.67 2.97 -1.28
N SER A 259 -21.77 3.59 -0.86
CA SER A 259 -22.32 4.82 -1.46
C SER A 259 -21.79 6.10 -0.80
N SER A 260 -21.05 5.96 0.29
CA SER A 260 -20.42 7.05 1.02
C SER A 260 -19.06 6.62 1.54
N SER A 261 -18.18 7.59 1.75
CA SER A 261 -16.86 7.39 2.35
C SER A 261 -16.77 8.19 3.64
N PHE A 262 -16.03 7.72 4.65
CA PHE A 262 -15.74 8.55 5.82
C PHE A 262 -14.28 8.44 6.24
N VAL A 263 -13.78 9.51 6.84
CA VAL A 263 -12.44 9.57 7.42
C VAL A 263 -12.49 10.21 8.80
N TYR A 264 -11.51 9.88 9.64
CA TYR A 264 -11.27 10.57 10.90
C TYR A 264 -10.04 11.46 10.73
N PHE A 265 -10.14 12.70 11.20
CA PHE A 265 -9.05 13.67 11.12
C PHE A 265 -8.84 14.35 12.47
N GLY A 266 -7.62 14.21 13.00
CA GLY A 266 -7.21 14.77 14.28
C GLY A 266 -6.68 16.21 14.24
N GLY A 267 -6.53 16.81 13.06
CA GLY A 267 -5.98 18.16 12.92
C GLY A 267 -7.04 19.26 12.82
N GLU A 268 -6.61 20.51 12.95
CA GLU A 268 -7.41 21.67 12.56
C GLU A 268 -7.42 21.85 11.04
N PHE A 269 -8.57 22.24 10.49
CA PHE A 269 -8.71 22.50 9.05
C PHE A 269 -9.88 23.47 8.79
N HIS A 270 -9.81 24.14 7.64
CA HIS A 270 -10.80 25.12 7.19
C HIS A 270 -11.35 24.79 5.80
N ILE A 271 -10.52 24.18 4.95
CA ILE A 271 -10.90 23.81 3.59
C ILE A 271 -10.63 22.33 3.36
N ILE A 272 -11.56 21.65 2.70
CA ILE A 272 -11.38 20.31 2.17
C ILE A 272 -11.56 20.34 0.65
N PHE A 273 -10.52 19.93 -0.08
CA PHE A 273 -10.67 19.53 -1.48
C PHE A 273 -10.63 18.01 -1.60
N VAL A 274 -11.40 17.47 -2.52
CA VAL A 274 -11.35 16.05 -2.88
C VAL A 274 -10.93 15.92 -4.33
N LYS A 275 -9.91 15.11 -4.59
CA LYS A 275 -9.52 14.73 -5.96
C LYS A 275 -10.07 13.36 -6.28
N ILE A 276 -10.87 13.30 -7.33
CA ILE A 276 -11.48 12.10 -7.88
C ILE A 276 -11.02 11.98 -9.33
N HIS A 277 -10.35 10.87 -9.68
CA HIS A 277 -9.69 10.70 -10.97
C HIS A 277 -8.76 11.90 -11.28
N GLN A 278 -9.09 12.71 -12.30
CA GLN A 278 -8.31 13.89 -12.70
C GLN A 278 -8.98 15.23 -12.31
N HIS A 279 -10.01 15.21 -11.47
CA HIS A 279 -10.80 16.40 -11.14
C HIS A 279 -10.75 16.70 -9.65
N TYR A 280 -10.67 17.99 -9.33
CA TYR A 280 -10.71 18.51 -7.97
C TYR A 280 -12.11 19.05 -7.68
N TYR A 281 -12.60 18.82 -6.47
CA TYR A 281 -13.90 19.29 -5.99
C TYR A 281 -13.70 20.02 -4.66
N LEU A 282 -14.31 21.19 -4.51
CA LEU A 282 -14.42 21.83 -3.21
C LEU A 282 -15.48 21.09 -2.38
N ALA A 283 -15.03 20.31 -1.41
CA ALA A 283 -15.92 19.51 -0.58
C ALA A 283 -16.40 20.27 0.66
N LEU A 284 -15.57 21.12 1.24
CA LEU A 284 -15.95 21.87 2.43
C LEU A 284 -15.15 23.17 2.53
N LEU A 285 -15.82 24.25 2.93
CA LEU A 285 -15.21 25.52 3.30
C LEU A 285 -15.86 26.01 4.59
N ARG A 286 -15.06 26.30 5.62
CA ARG A 286 -15.53 26.78 6.93
C ARG A 286 -14.63 27.87 7.49
N HIS A 287 -15.24 28.80 8.22
CA HIS A 287 -14.52 29.90 8.89
C HIS A 287 -13.88 29.47 10.22
N ASN A 288 -14.52 28.57 10.96
CA ASN A 288 -14.04 28.10 12.27
C ASN A 288 -13.74 26.60 12.22
N SER A 289 -12.53 26.23 12.66
CA SER A 289 -12.15 24.85 12.93
C SER A 289 -12.70 24.43 14.30
N THR A 290 -13.53 23.38 14.32
CA THR A 290 -14.05 22.76 15.55
C THR A 290 -13.70 21.27 15.51
N LEU A 291 -12.97 20.79 16.51
CA LEU A 291 -12.52 19.40 16.60
C LEU A 291 -13.59 18.48 17.18
N GLY A 292 -13.52 17.19 16.85
CA GLY A 292 -14.32 16.13 17.48
C GLY A 292 -15.80 16.13 17.13
N ILE A 293 -16.16 16.71 15.98
CA ILE A 293 -17.54 16.76 15.47
C ILE A 293 -17.74 15.77 14.31
N ASN A 294 -18.99 15.48 14.00
CA ASN A 294 -19.36 14.75 12.79
C ASN A 294 -19.79 15.73 11.70
N ILE A 295 -19.12 15.69 10.56
CA ILE A 295 -19.41 16.50 9.38
C ILE A 295 -19.88 15.56 8.27
N SER A 296 -20.93 15.92 7.56
CA SER A 296 -21.33 15.25 6.32
C SER A 296 -21.28 16.28 5.19
N THR A 297 -20.64 15.94 4.08
CA THR A 297 -20.55 16.77 2.87
C THR A 297 -20.86 15.95 1.63
N THR A 298 -21.39 16.60 0.59
CA THR A 298 -21.73 15.95 -0.67
C THR A 298 -20.86 16.49 -1.80
N ILE A 299 -20.24 15.58 -2.54
CA ILE A 299 -19.47 15.88 -3.75
C ILE A 299 -20.45 15.99 -4.92
N ILE A 300 -20.54 17.20 -5.47
CA ILE A 300 -21.46 17.57 -6.55
C ILE A 300 -20.69 18.18 -7.74
N PRO A 301 -21.18 18.03 -8.98
CA PRO A 301 -20.51 18.58 -10.17
C PRO A 301 -20.29 20.10 -10.14
N GLU A 302 -21.20 20.85 -9.51
CA GLU A 302 -21.18 22.32 -9.45
C GLU A 302 -20.00 22.85 -8.64
N HIS A 303 -19.46 22.04 -7.72
CA HIS A 303 -18.29 22.38 -6.91
C HIS A 303 -16.97 21.90 -7.52
N ARG A 304 -16.98 21.47 -8.78
CA ARG A 304 -15.77 21.08 -9.50
C ARG A 304 -14.88 22.29 -9.77
N CYS A 305 -13.61 22.20 -9.37
CA CYS A 305 -12.61 23.19 -9.72
C CYS A 305 -12.11 22.95 -11.15
N LEU A 306 -12.22 23.97 -12.01
CA LEU A 306 -11.80 23.88 -13.41
C LEU A 306 -10.31 24.22 -13.58
N SER A 307 -9.67 23.69 -14.63
CA SER A 307 -8.30 24.09 -14.94
C SER A 307 -8.30 25.48 -15.56
N ILE A 308 -7.29 26.29 -15.27
CA ILE A 308 -7.10 27.59 -15.90
C ILE A 308 -7.00 27.50 -17.42
N LYS A 309 -6.52 26.37 -17.96
CA LYS A 309 -6.45 26.10 -19.40
C LYS A 309 -7.83 25.99 -20.05
N ASP A 310 -8.82 25.54 -19.28
CA ASP A 310 -10.20 25.39 -19.76
C ASP A 310 -10.98 26.72 -19.64
N LEU A 311 -10.50 27.64 -18.81
CA LEU A 311 -11.17 28.91 -18.48
C LEU A 311 -10.74 30.09 -19.37
N PHE A 312 -9.55 30.04 -19.95
CA PHE A 312 -9.04 31.06 -20.86
C PHE A 312 -8.92 30.53 -22.28
N THR A 313 -9.53 31.25 -23.22
CA THR A 313 -9.41 31.01 -24.66
C THR A 313 -8.18 31.67 -25.29
N ASP A 314 -7.56 32.62 -24.58
CA ASP A 314 -6.43 33.43 -25.06
C ASP A 314 -5.08 32.82 -24.66
N ASN A 315 -3.97 33.45 -25.05
CA ASN A 315 -2.60 33.04 -24.70
C ASN A 315 -2.25 33.17 -23.20
N ILE A 316 -3.20 33.50 -22.33
CA ILE A 316 -3.00 33.70 -20.89
C ILE A 316 -2.41 32.45 -20.20
N PRO A 317 -2.89 31.21 -20.44
CA PRO A 317 -2.31 30.02 -19.83
C PRO A 317 -0.84 29.77 -20.19
N ILE A 318 -0.35 30.36 -21.28
CA ILE A 318 1.03 30.21 -21.76
C ILE A 318 1.97 31.22 -21.08
N LEU A 319 1.43 32.31 -20.53
CA LEU A 319 2.24 33.34 -19.86
C LEU A 319 2.97 32.78 -18.63
N PRO A 320 4.10 33.39 -18.22
CA PRO A 320 4.74 33.07 -16.95
C PRO A 320 3.78 33.28 -15.78
N ARG A 321 3.90 32.41 -14.78
CA ARG A 321 2.99 32.30 -13.63
C ARG A 321 2.54 33.61 -12.99
N TRP A 322 3.47 34.52 -12.69
CA TRP A 322 3.16 35.79 -12.02
C TRP A 322 2.40 36.76 -12.93
N HIS A 323 2.56 36.64 -14.25
CA HIS A 323 1.74 37.38 -15.20
C HIS A 323 0.32 36.80 -15.27
N ARG A 324 0.18 35.47 -15.25
CA ARG A 324 -1.14 34.82 -15.19
C ARG A 324 -1.92 35.23 -13.95
N ALA A 325 -1.25 35.29 -12.80
CA ALA A 325 -1.87 35.65 -11.52
C ALA A 325 -2.61 37.01 -11.55
N LYS A 326 -2.14 37.97 -12.36
CA LYS A 326 -2.81 39.27 -12.55
C LYS A 326 -4.21 39.15 -13.17
N HIS A 327 -4.50 38.03 -13.82
CA HIS A 327 -5.76 37.77 -14.51
C HIS A 327 -6.69 36.84 -13.72
N TYR A 328 -6.32 36.38 -12.53
CA TYR A 328 -7.06 35.34 -11.80
C TYR A 328 -8.44 35.77 -11.34
N HIS A 329 -8.73 37.07 -11.25
CA HIS A 329 -10.08 37.55 -10.96
C HIS A 329 -11.04 37.37 -12.16
N ILE A 330 -10.54 37.32 -13.40
CA ILE A 330 -11.36 37.27 -14.62
C ILE A 330 -12.27 36.02 -14.68
N PRO A 331 -11.78 34.78 -14.41
CA PRO A 331 -12.64 33.60 -14.42
C PRO A 331 -13.81 33.69 -13.43
N CYS A 332 -13.56 34.20 -12.22
CA CYS A 332 -14.61 34.38 -11.22
C CYS A 332 -15.65 35.41 -11.65
N GLN A 333 -15.22 36.51 -12.30
CA GLN A 333 -16.11 37.54 -12.82
C GLN A 333 -16.95 37.07 -14.03
N LYS A 334 -16.36 36.26 -14.93
CA LYS A 334 -17.05 35.77 -16.14
C LYS A 334 -18.00 34.61 -15.88
N HIS A 335 -17.67 33.73 -14.94
CA HIS A 335 -18.45 32.52 -14.68
C HIS A 335 -19.09 32.60 -13.29
N SER A 336 -20.35 33.03 -13.19
CA SER A 336 -21.06 33.21 -11.92
C SER A 336 -21.10 31.94 -11.05
N ASN A 337 -21.19 30.78 -11.69
CA ASN A 337 -21.30 29.48 -11.01
C ASN A 337 -19.94 28.86 -10.66
N LEU A 338 -18.83 29.50 -11.04
CA LEU A 338 -17.49 29.00 -10.73
C LEU A 338 -17.20 29.21 -9.25
N VAL A 339 -16.99 28.12 -8.52
CA VAL A 339 -16.65 28.15 -7.09
C VAL A 339 -15.14 28.17 -6.88
N CYS A 340 -14.40 27.42 -7.70
CA CYS A 340 -12.96 27.29 -7.60
C CYS A 340 -12.33 26.97 -8.96
N PHE A 341 -11.03 27.22 -9.08
CA PHE A 341 -10.23 26.81 -10.23
C PHE A 341 -8.77 26.63 -9.83
N TYR A 342 -7.99 26.00 -10.70
CA TYR A 342 -6.57 25.77 -10.44
C TYR A 342 -5.68 26.07 -11.63
N ASP A 343 -4.49 26.56 -11.31
CA ASP A 343 -3.38 26.68 -12.23
C ASP A 343 -2.42 25.51 -11.97
N ASN A 344 -2.35 24.56 -12.92
CA ASN A 344 -1.70 23.23 -12.84
C ASN A 344 -0.25 23.24 -12.33
N ASP A 345 0.33 24.41 -12.16
CA ASP A 345 1.69 24.63 -11.72
C ASP A 345 1.80 24.87 -10.19
N PHE A 346 0.81 25.48 -9.51
CA PHE A 346 0.95 25.84 -8.07
C PHE A 346 -0.21 26.46 -7.31
N PHE A 347 -1.20 27.06 -7.97
CA PHE A 347 -2.20 27.89 -7.28
C PHE A 347 -3.58 27.28 -7.39
N MET A 348 -4.20 27.04 -6.23
CA MET A 348 -5.64 26.77 -6.12
C MET A 348 -6.33 28.07 -5.75
N CYS A 349 -7.42 28.38 -6.43
CA CYS A 349 -8.16 29.62 -6.28
C CYS A 349 -9.62 29.35 -5.92
N LEU A 350 -10.14 30.13 -4.98
CA LEU A 350 -11.55 30.19 -4.62
C LEU A 350 -12.15 31.51 -5.13
N CYS A 351 -13.35 31.45 -5.69
CA CYS A 351 -14.09 32.66 -6.04
C CYS A 351 -14.90 33.13 -4.83
N ASP A 352 -14.68 34.37 -4.39
CA ASP A 352 -15.42 34.96 -3.27
C ASP A 352 -16.79 35.53 -3.70
N ILE A 353 -17.50 36.13 -2.74
CA ILE A 353 -18.81 36.72 -2.91
C ILE A 353 -18.77 37.92 -3.89
N ASP A 354 -17.66 38.68 -3.85
CA ASP A 354 -17.41 39.82 -4.73
C ASP A 354 -16.87 39.39 -6.12
N ARG A 355 -16.85 38.07 -6.38
CA ARG A 355 -16.33 37.44 -7.60
C ARG A 355 -14.86 37.75 -7.87
N ASN A 356 -14.08 37.99 -6.82
CA ASN A 356 -12.64 38.01 -6.87
C ASN A 356 -12.07 36.62 -6.57
N ALA A 357 -10.94 36.32 -7.19
CA ALA A 357 -10.19 35.10 -6.90
C ALA A 357 -9.27 35.28 -5.70
N ASN A 358 -9.45 34.44 -4.69
CA ASN A 358 -8.54 34.27 -3.56
C ASN A 358 -7.72 33.00 -3.77
N CYS A 359 -6.43 33.16 -4.03
CA CYS A 359 -5.54 32.08 -4.44
C CYS A 359 -4.45 31.82 -3.43
N PHE A 360 -4.16 30.55 -3.18
CA PHE A 360 -3.09 30.12 -2.29
C PHE A 360 -2.29 28.99 -2.93
N LYS A 361 -1.06 28.81 -2.44
CA LYS A 361 -0.20 27.73 -2.90
C LYS A 361 -0.83 26.39 -2.57
N PHE A 362 -0.89 25.52 -3.57
CA PHE A 362 -1.46 24.19 -3.47
C PHE A 362 -0.48 23.18 -4.05
N ASP A 363 -0.11 22.17 -3.26
CA ASP A 363 0.74 21.11 -3.75
C ASP A 363 -0.10 20.06 -4.48
N TYR A 364 -0.04 20.10 -5.81
CA TYR A 364 -0.73 19.15 -6.68
C TYR A 364 -0.06 17.78 -6.73
N ARG A 365 1.18 17.65 -6.26
CA ARG A 365 1.93 16.39 -6.30
C ARG A 365 1.76 15.70 -4.95
N PRO A 366 0.99 14.59 -4.89
CA PRO A 366 1.03 13.73 -3.72
C PRO A 366 2.49 13.28 -3.51
N LEU A 367 3.00 13.31 -2.29
CA LEU A 367 4.39 12.94 -2.02
C LEU A 367 4.54 11.42 -2.16
N TYR A 368 4.86 10.96 -3.38
CA TYR A 368 5.12 9.56 -3.70
C TYR A 368 6.51 9.09 -3.28
N LYS A 369 6.93 9.45 -2.06
CA LYS A 369 8.26 9.10 -1.55
C LYS A 369 8.12 8.26 -0.30
N CYS A 370 7.93 6.95 -0.49
CA CYS A 370 8.17 5.97 0.57
C CYS A 370 9.66 5.68 0.73
N PHE A 371 10.48 6.74 0.67
CA PHE A 371 11.93 6.74 0.87
C PHE A 371 12.68 5.61 0.13
N GLY A 372 12.28 5.34 -1.13
CA GLY A 372 12.91 4.34 -1.99
C GLY A 372 12.36 2.91 -1.88
N TYR A 373 11.44 2.65 -0.94
CA TYR A 373 10.83 1.34 -0.72
C TYR A 373 9.35 1.37 -1.09
N ASN A 374 9.06 1.23 -2.38
CA ASN A 374 7.69 1.06 -2.84
C ASN A 374 7.25 -0.40 -2.58
N TYR A 375 6.47 -0.62 -1.53
CA TYR A 375 5.94 -1.95 -1.19
C TYR A 375 4.63 -2.31 -1.92
N CYS A 376 4.14 -1.38 -2.73
CA CYS A 376 2.97 -1.59 -3.56
C CYS A 376 3.30 -2.52 -4.72
N GLU A 377 2.40 -3.44 -4.99
CA GLU A 377 2.50 -4.42 -6.07
C GLU A 377 1.86 -3.85 -7.34
N ASN A 378 2.05 -4.51 -8.48
CA ASN A 378 1.45 -4.15 -9.77
C ASN A 378 1.64 -2.67 -10.17
N ASP A 379 2.86 -2.15 -10.00
CA ASP A 379 3.20 -0.74 -10.21
C ASP A 379 2.36 0.28 -9.42
N GLY A 380 1.77 -0.15 -8.31
CA GLY A 380 1.11 0.74 -7.38
C GLY A 380 2.09 1.80 -6.86
N GLN A 381 1.60 3.01 -6.60
CA GLN A 381 2.41 4.11 -6.09
C GLN A 381 2.20 4.25 -4.58
N CYS A 382 3.27 4.21 -3.81
CA CYS A 382 3.19 4.40 -2.37
C CYS A 382 3.09 5.90 -2.01
N HIS A 383 2.15 6.23 -1.12
CA HIS A 383 1.87 7.57 -0.64
C HIS A 383 1.95 7.63 0.88
N ILE A 384 2.48 8.74 1.41
CA ILE A 384 2.55 9.03 2.85
C ILE A 384 1.76 10.29 3.18
N ASP A 385 1.15 10.32 4.36
CA ASP A 385 0.32 11.44 4.84
C ASP A 385 1.11 12.74 5.08
N ASN A 386 2.38 12.64 5.46
CA ASN A 386 3.26 13.78 5.75
C ASN A 386 4.69 13.51 5.27
N SER A 387 5.30 14.44 4.53
CA SER A 387 6.68 14.31 4.01
C SER A 387 7.77 14.29 5.07
N THR A 388 7.53 14.96 6.20
CA THR A 388 8.54 15.13 7.26
C THR A 388 8.38 14.04 8.30
N CYS A 389 7.14 13.76 8.70
CA CYS A 389 6.82 12.75 9.70
C CYS A 389 5.64 11.89 9.29
N PRO A 390 5.87 10.88 8.44
CA PRO A 390 4.82 9.99 7.99
C PRO A 390 4.29 9.18 9.16
N THR A 391 2.98 9.22 9.37
CA THR A 391 2.27 8.38 10.36
C THR A 391 1.47 7.28 9.68
N SER A 392 1.18 7.44 8.39
CA SER A 392 0.43 6.49 7.59
C SER A 392 1.06 6.37 6.19
N SER A 393 0.98 5.17 5.62
CA SER A 393 1.32 4.91 4.22
C SER A 393 0.23 4.12 3.54
N SER A 394 0.02 4.36 2.25
CA SER A 394 -1.04 3.72 1.47
C SER A 394 -0.60 3.52 0.02
N CYS A 395 -1.01 2.40 -0.57
CA CYS A 395 -0.78 2.13 -1.98
C CYS A 395 -1.90 2.68 -2.85
N PHE A 396 -1.52 3.46 -3.84
CA PHE A 396 -2.38 3.92 -4.92
C PHE A 396 -2.26 2.97 -6.09
N CYS A 397 -3.39 2.37 -6.49
CA CYS A 397 -3.41 1.33 -7.50
C CYS A 397 -3.72 1.92 -8.87
N LYS A 398 -3.13 1.35 -9.92
CA LYS A 398 -3.56 1.62 -11.29
C LYS A 398 -5.00 1.16 -11.49
N GLU A 399 -5.67 1.67 -12.51
CA GLU A 399 -7.01 1.20 -12.89
C GLU A 399 -7.01 -0.33 -13.06
N CYS A 400 -8.10 -0.96 -12.63
CA CYS A 400 -8.26 -2.42 -12.54
C CYS A 400 -7.38 -3.13 -11.51
N TYR A 401 -6.49 -2.45 -10.78
CA TYR A 401 -5.73 -3.04 -9.67
C TYR A 401 -6.19 -2.52 -8.33
N TYR A 402 -6.12 -3.37 -7.31
CA TYR A 402 -6.84 -3.11 -6.08
C TYR A 402 -6.27 -3.95 -4.92
N GLY A 403 -6.66 -3.62 -3.68
CA GLY A 403 -6.13 -4.18 -2.44
C GLY A 403 -5.40 -3.13 -1.61
N SER A 404 -5.00 -3.49 -0.40
CA SER A 404 -4.18 -2.63 0.47
C SER A 404 -2.81 -2.34 -0.16
N ARG A 405 -2.31 -3.25 -1.01
CA ARG A 405 -1.03 -3.16 -1.73
C ARG A 405 -1.16 -3.16 -3.24
N CYS A 406 -2.37 -3.08 -3.79
CA CYS A 406 -2.62 -3.25 -5.23
C CYS A 406 -2.32 -4.67 -5.73
N GLN A 407 -2.44 -5.67 -4.86
CA GLN A 407 -2.10 -7.06 -5.16
C GLN A 407 -3.11 -7.78 -6.06
N PHE A 408 -4.35 -7.31 -6.13
CA PHE A 408 -5.44 -7.94 -6.88
C PHE A 408 -5.70 -7.20 -8.20
N THR A 409 -6.28 -7.89 -9.19
CA THR A 409 -6.56 -7.34 -10.52
C THR A 409 -7.91 -7.77 -11.08
N THR A 410 -8.62 -6.86 -11.77
CA THR A 410 -9.86 -7.13 -12.51
C THR A 410 -9.65 -7.26 -14.02
N THR A 411 -8.42 -7.45 -14.50
CA THR A 411 -8.11 -7.46 -15.96
C THR A 411 -8.42 -8.80 -16.65
N GLY A 412 -8.78 -9.84 -15.90
CA GLY A 412 -9.14 -11.17 -16.43
C GLY A 412 -10.62 -11.31 -16.81
N PHE A 413 -10.94 -12.32 -17.63
CA PHE A 413 -12.32 -12.66 -17.99
C PHE A 413 -13.10 -13.41 -16.91
N GLY A 414 -12.39 -13.86 -15.88
CA GLY A 414 -12.95 -14.33 -14.62
C GLY A 414 -12.42 -13.48 -13.49
N LEU A 415 -13.24 -13.30 -12.46
CA LEU A 415 -12.80 -12.79 -11.16
C LEU A 415 -12.77 -13.97 -10.22
N SER A 416 -11.68 -14.20 -9.50
CA SER A 416 -11.72 -15.15 -8.39
C SER A 416 -12.63 -14.61 -7.28
N LEU A 417 -13.21 -15.47 -6.45
CA LEU A 417 -13.92 -14.97 -5.28
C LEU A 417 -12.97 -14.25 -4.31
N ASP A 418 -11.68 -14.59 -4.28
CA ASP A 418 -10.66 -13.83 -3.54
C ASP A 418 -10.46 -12.43 -4.12
N ASP A 419 -10.55 -12.28 -5.44
CA ASP A 419 -10.59 -10.98 -6.10
C ASP A 419 -11.85 -10.22 -5.63
N ILE A 420 -13.02 -10.84 -5.58
CA ILE A 420 -14.27 -10.15 -5.19
C ILE A 420 -14.33 -9.85 -3.67
N LEU A 421 -13.79 -10.75 -2.84
CA LEU A 421 -13.94 -10.74 -1.37
C LEU A 421 -12.69 -10.30 -0.62
N GLY A 422 -11.51 -10.26 -1.24
CA GLY A 422 -10.23 -9.96 -0.59
C GLY A 422 -10.22 -8.61 0.14
N TYR A 423 -11.07 -7.67 -0.28
CA TYR A 423 -11.29 -6.40 0.39
C TYR A 423 -12.15 -6.44 1.66
N ASN A 424 -12.93 -7.51 1.84
CA ASN A 424 -13.82 -7.72 2.98
C ASN A 424 -13.19 -8.59 4.07
N ILE A 425 -12.09 -9.26 3.76
CA ILE A 425 -11.36 -10.13 4.69
C ILE A 425 -10.31 -9.30 5.43
N TRP A 426 -10.46 -9.20 6.74
CA TRP A 426 -9.47 -8.53 7.60
C TRP A 426 -8.42 -9.55 8.06
N PRO A 427 -7.16 -9.48 7.60
CA PRO A 427 -6.19 -10.57 7.74
C PRO A 427 -5.81 -10.92 9.19
N ASN A 428 -6.02 -10.00 10.14
CA ASN A 428 -5.67 -10.19 11.55
C ASN A 428 -6.89 -10.45 12.46
N ILE A 429 -8.06 -10.74 11.89
CA ILE A 429 -9.30 -10.94 12.65
C ILE A 429 -9.84 -12.36 12.43
N PRO A 430 -10.12 -13.13 13.50
CA PRO A 430 -10.70 -14.47 13.37
C PRO A 430 -12.03 -14.45 12.64
N PHE A 431 -12.34 -15.49 11.87
CA PHE A 431 -13.54 -15.54 11.02
C PHE A 431 -14.84 -15.28 11.78
N SER A 432 -14.96 -15.82 13.00
CA SER A 432 -16.10 -15.59 13.91
C SER A 432 -16.41 -14.11 14.21
N ARG A 433 -15.45 -13.22 13.96
CA ARG A 433 -15.54 -11.77 14.16
C ARG A 433 -15.44 -10.97 12.85
N GLN A 434 -15.36 -11.62 11.69
CA GLN A 434 -15.42 -10.97 10.38
C GLN A 434 -16.84 -10.40 10.14
N PRO A 435 -17.01 -9.43 9.21
CA PRO A 435 -18.32 -8.86 8.91
C PRO A 435 -19.34 -9.94 8.51
N LYS A 436 -20.60 -9.81 8.99
CA LYS A 436 -21.70 -10.75 8.69
C LYS A 436 -21.97 -10.98 7.20
N VAL A 437 -21.50 -10.08 6.33
CA VAL A 437 -21.54 -10.24 4.87
C VAL A 437 -20.80 -11.50 4.40
N LEU A 438 -19.68 -11.89 5.05
CA LEU A 438 -18.97 -13.13 4.70
C LEU A 438 -19.76 -14.40 5.05
N PHE A 439 -20.59 -14.37 6.10
CA PHE A 439 -21.39 -15.51 6.55
C PHE A 439 -22.69 -15.70 5.73
N LYS A 440 -23.11 -14.69 4.97
CA LYS A 440 -24.25 -14.77 4.05
C LYS A 440 -23.92 -15.51 2.74
N LEU A 441 -22.66 -15.85 2.51
CA LEU A 441 -22.21 -16.50 1.28
C LEU A 441 -22.42 -18.02 1.30
N ILE A 442 -22.65 -18.63 2.46
CA ILE A 442 -22.97 -20.07 2.53
C ILE A 442 -24.42 -20.26 2.11
N GLY A 443 -24.66 -21.08 1.10
CA GLY A 443 -26.00 -21.32 0.57
C GLY A 443 -26.02 -21.61 -0.92
N LYS A 444 -27.22 -21.54 -1.49
CA LYS A 444 -27.48 -21.78 -2.90
C LYS A 444 -28.08 -20.53 -3.53
N GLU A 445 -27.51 -20.09 -4.64
CA GLU A 445 -28.06 -18.98 -5.43
C GLU A 445 -28.35 -19.46 -6.85
N ALA A 446 -29.63 -19.35 -7.24
CA ALA A 446 -30.09 -19.74 -8.55
C ALA A 446 -30.22 -18.52 -9.47
N PHE A 447 -29.74 -18.65 -10.70
CA PHE A 447 -29.83 -17.63 -11.74
C PHE A 447 -30.02 -18.31 -13.10
N THR A 448 -30.29 -17.51 -14.13
CA THR A 448 -30.49 -18.02 -15.50
C THR A 448 -29.48 -17.38 -16.43
N ILE A 449 -28.78 -18.20 -17.21
CA ILE A 449 -27.93 -17.75 -18.32
C ILE A 449 -28.58 -18.24 -19.61
N ALA A 450 -29.09 -17.30 -20.41
CA ALA A 450 -29.88 -17.60 -21.59
C ALA A 450 -31.06 -18.56 -21.28
N LYS A 451 -30.95 -19.83 -21.67
CA LYS A 451 -31.96 -20.88 -21.45
C LYS A 451 -31.60 -21.88 -20.35
N HIS A 452 -30.44 -21.71 -19.71
CA HIS A 452 -29.91 -22.66 -18.73
C HIS A 452 -30.15 -22.16 -17.30
N HIS A 453 -30.70 -23.03 -16.47
CA HIS A 453 -30.89 -22.77 -15.04
C HIS A 453 -29.62 -23.13 -14.28
N CYS A 454 -28.96 -22.12 -13.74
CA CYS A 454 -27.68 -22.27 -13.05
C CYS A 454 -27.89 -22.12 -11.54
N THR A 455 -27.19 -22.92 -10.74
CA THR A 455 -27.17 -22.81 -9.27
C THR A 455 -25.74 -22.83 -8.79
N ILE A 456 -25.28 -21.75 -8.14
CA ILE A 456 -24.02 -21.77 -7.40
C ILE A 456 -24.30 -22.28 -5.99
N ASN A 457 -23.54 -23.27 -5.56
CA ASN A 457 -23.52 -23.79 -4.20
C ASN A 457 -22.19 -23.42 -3.54
N ILE A 458 -22.25 -22.96 -2.29
CA ILE A 458 -21.09 -22.62 -1.49
C ILE A 458 -21.16 -23.42 -0.20
N ASP A 459 -20.33 -24.45 -0.10
CA ASP A 459 -20.31 -25.42 1.00
C ASP A 459 -19.04 -25.25 1.85
N VAL A 460 -19.14 -25.59 3.14
CA VAL A 460 -18.01 -25.55 4.08
C VAL A 460 -17.42 -26.95 4.21
N VAL A 461 -16.19 -27.15 3.74
CA VAL A 461 -15.49 -28.45 3.80
C VAL A 461 -14.68 -28.59 5.08
N SER A 462 -14.10 -27.49 5.59
CA SER A 462 -13.42 -27.47 6.90
C SER A 462 -13.47 -26.06 7.52
N SER A 463 -12.92 -25.90 8.73
CA SER A 463 -12.91 -24.62 9.49
C SER A 463 -12.42 -23.40 8.69
N PHE A 464 -11.67 -23.61 7.60
CA PHE A 464 -11.08 -22.56 6.76
C PHE A 464 -11.09 -22.88 5.26
N VAL A 465 -11.84 -23.89 4.80
CA VAL A 465 -11.87 -24.29 3.38
C VAL A 465 -13.32 -24.38 2.91
N TYR A 466 -13.62 -23.61 1.87
CA TYR A 466 -14.90 -23.62 1.18
C TYR A 466 -14.77 -24.38 -0.13
N GLU A 467 -15.80 -25.13 -0.47
CA GLU A 467 -15.94 -25.76 -1.78
C GLU A 467 -17.10 -25.09 -2.50
N TYR A 468 -16.84 -24.75 -3.77
CA TYR A 468 -17.77 -24.07 -4.62
C TYR A 468 -18.11 -25.00 -5.76
N SER A 469 -19.40 -25.23 -5.98
CA SER A 469 -19.88 -26.02 -7.11
C SER A 469 -20.92 -25.23 -7.89
N LEU A 470 -20.87 -25.32 -9.22
CA LEU A 470 -21.89 -24.77 -10.10
C LEU A 470 -22.67 -25.92 -10.73
N ASP A 471 -23.99 -25.91 -10.57
CA ASP A 471 -24.89 -26.80 -11.28
C ASP A 471 -25.53 -26.05 -12.45
N VAL A 472 -25.54 -26.64 -13.64
CA VAL A 472 -26.22 -26.15 -14.84
C VAL A 472 -27.29 -27.16 -15.23
N ASP A 473 -28.55 -26.73 -15.26
CA ASP A 473 -29.75 -27.55 -15.46
C ASP A 473 -29.80 -28.77 -14.53
N GLY A 474 -29.41 -28.56 -13.26
CA GLY A 474 -29.37 -29.59 -12.22
C GLY A 474 -28.24 -30.63 -12.37
N LYS A 475 -27.20 -30.33 -13.17
CA LYS A 475 -26.01 -31.17 -13.31
C LYS A 475 -24.74 -30.39 -12.98
N PRO A 476 -23.71 -31.00 -12.36
CA PRO A 476 -22.44 -30.35 -12.10
C PRO A 476 -21.81 -29.76 -13.37
N LEU A 477 -21.15 -28.61 -13.24
CA LEU A 477 -20.50 -27.90 -14.33
C LEU A 477 -19.54 -28.79 -15.11
N GLU A 478 -18.77 -29.65 -14.45
CA GLU A 478 -17.87 -30.62 -15.11
C GLU A 478 -18.63 -31.47 -16.13
N LYS A 479 -19.76 -32.09 -15.73
CA LYS A 479 -20.59 -32.90 -16.63
C LYS A 479 -21.25 -32.08 -17.74
N PHE A 480 -21.58 -30.83 -17.46
CA PHE A 480 -22.10 -29.91 -18.48
C PHE A 480 -21.00 -29.52 -19.48
N SER A 481 -19.79 -29.24 -19.00
CA SER A 481 -18.59 -28.90 -19.79
C SER A 481 -18.18 -30.07 -20.67
N GLU A 482 -18.10 -31.30 -20.14
CA GLU A 482 -17.84 -32.52 -20.91
C GLU A 482 -18.85 -32.74 -22.04
N LYS A 483 -20.13 -32.42 -21.81
CA LYS A 483 -21.15 -32.51 -22.86
C LYS A 483 -20.99 -31.40 -23.89
N ARG A 484 -20.59 -30.19 -23.47
CA ARG A 484 -20.40 -29.02 -24.35
C ARG A 484 -19.12 -29.12 -25.18
N SER A 485 -18.06 -29.73 -24.64
CA SER A 485 -16.79 -29.98 -25.34
C SER A 485 -16.93 -31.00 -26.46
N LYS A 486 -17.91 -31.91 -26.39
CA LYS A 486 -18.26 -32.84 -27.48
C LYS A 486 -18.91 -32.16 -28.68
N ILE A 487 -19.59 -31.04 -28.48
CA ILE A 487 -20.34 -30.34 -29.54
C ILE A 487 -19.67 -29.04 -29.99
N SER A 488 -18.74 -28.50 -29.21
CA SER A 488 -18.06 -27.25 -29.51
C SER A 488 -16.66 -27.22 -28.92
N ARG A 489 -15.77 -26.44 -29.52
CA ARG A 489 -14.42 -26.19 -29.04
C ARG A 489 -14.19 -24.69 -28.89
N MET A 490 -13.40 -24.30 -27.88
CA MET A 490 -13.21 -22.89 -27.53
C MET A 490 -11.75 -22.57 -27.27
N TRP A 491 -11.34 -21.36 -27.68
CA TRP A 491 -10.05 -20.75 -27.37
C TRP A 491 -10.25 -19.33 -26.86
N THR A 492 -9.39 -18.92 -25.93
CA THR A 492 -9.32 -17.56 -25.39
C THR A 492 -7.90 -17.04 -25.56
N LEU A 493 -7.75 -15.82 -26.07
CA LEU A 493 -6.44 -15.19 -26.25
C LEU A 493 -6.54 -13.67 -26.09
N THR A 494 -5.39 -13.04 -25.84
CA THR A 494 -5.29 -11.58 -25.70
C THR A 494 -4.35 -11.02 -26.76
N LEU A 495 -4.88 -10.17 -27.65
CA LEU A 495 -4.12 -9.48 -28.71
C LEU A 495 -4.25 -7.96 -28.53
N TYR A 496 -3.13 -7.24 -28.46
CA TYR A 496 -3.10 -5.79 -28.27
C TYR A 496 -4.00 -5.25 -27.14
N ARG A 497 -4.00 -5.91 -25.97
CA ARG A 497 -4.86 -5.58 -24.81
C ARG A 497 -6.37 -5.69 -25.06
N LYS A 498 -6.77 -6.32 -26.16
CA LYS A 498 -8.14 -6.75 -26.42
C LYS A 498 -8.18 -8.25 -26.34
N ASN A 499 -9.23 -8.74 -25.71
CA ASN A 499 -9.37 -10.15 -25.50
C ASN A 499 -10.36 -10.74 -26.52
N TYR A 500 -10.05 -11.94 -26.99
CA TYR A 500 -10.80 -12.64 -28.02
C TYR A 500 -11.20 -14.03 -27.53
N ARG A 501 -12.46 -14.38 -27.77
CA ARG A 501 -13.03 -15.70 -27.54
C ARG A 501 -13.46 -16.28 -28.87
N ILE A 502 -12.85 -17.40 -29.25
CA ILE A 502 -13.13 -18.11 -30.50
C ILE A 502 -13.82 -19.42 -30.14
N VAL A 503 -14.93 -19.72 -30.79
CA VAL A 503 -15.69 -20.96 -30.58
C VAL A 503 -15.99 -21.61 -31.93
N LEU A 504 -15.58 -22.87 -32.09
CA LEU A 504 -15.93 -23.73 -33.22
C LEU A 504 -17.03 -24.69 -32.80
N GLU A 505 -18.17 -24.69 -33.49
CA GLU A 505 -19.20 -25.71 -33.32
C GLU A 505 -18.86 -26.91 -34.21
N LYS A 506 -18.70 -28.10 -33.62
CA LYS A 506 -18.10 -29.25 -34.31
C LYS A 506 -19.01 -29.86 -35.38
N ASP A 507 -20.33 -29.79 -35.18
CA ASP A 507 -21.31 -30.39 -36.08
C ASP A 507 -21.55 -29.55 -37.33
N THR A 508 -21.61 -28.22 -37.16
CA THR A 508 -21.88 -27.25 -38.24
C THR A 508 -20.61 -26.67 -38.84
N LEU A 509 -19.47 -26.82 -38.15
CA LEU A 509 -18.21 -26.11 -38.41
C LEU A 509 -18.36 -24.58 -38.33
N ASP A 510 -19.42 -24.09 -37.66
CA ASP A 510 -19.64 -22.66 -37.49
C ASP A 510 -18.63 -22.06 -36.52
N LEU A 511 -18.03 -20.96 -36.96
CA LEU A 511 -17.02 -20.25 -36.20
C LEU A 511 -17.60 -18.96 -35.62
N TRP A 512 -17.35 -18.76 -34.32
CA TRP A 512 -17.84 -17.62 -33.56
C TRP A 512 -16.68 -16.89 -32.92
N VAL A 513 -16.60 -15.58 -33.14
CA VAL A 513 -15.61 -14.69 -32.51
C VAL A 513 -16.36 -13.68 -31.64
N ASN A 514 -16.07 -13.66 -30.34
CA ASN A 514 -16.71 -12.80 -29.35
C ASN A 514 -18.25 -12.86 -29.39
N GLY A 515 -18.80 -14.04 -29.70
CA GLY A 515 -20.25 -14.27 -29.77
C GLY A 515 -20.92 -13.85 -31.09
N GLN A 516 -20.14 -13.41 -32.09
CA GLN A 516 -20.62 -13.18 -33.45
C GLN A 516 -20.16 -14.31 -34.38
N ARG A 517 -21.09 -14.89 -35.14
CA ARG A 517 -20.76 -15.87 -36.19
C ARG A 517 -20.00 -15.14 -37.30
N ILE A 518 -18.86 -15.70 -37.69
CA ILE A 518 -18.03 -15.17 -38.78
C ILE A 518 -18.12 -16.08 -39.99
N GLU A 519 -18.14 -15.49 -41.18
CA GLU A 519 -17.96 -16.23 -42.43
C GLU A 519 -16.46 -16.52 -42.57
N ALA A 520 -16.10 -17.79 -42.73
CA ALA A 520 -14.72 -18.23 -42.82
C ALA A 520 -14.55 -19.11 -44.06
N ASP A 521 -13.40 -18.97 -44.73
CA ASP A 521 -13.09 -19.76 -45.92
C ASP A 521 -12.54 -21.12 -45.48
N ALA A 522 -13.28 -22.18 -45.78
CA ALA A 522 -12.89 -23.55 -45.48
C ALA A 522 -12.31 -24.22 -46.72
N THR A 523 -11.05 -24.64 -46.65
CA THR A 523 -10.35 -25.41 -47.68
C THR A 523 -10.11 -26.84 -47.20
N PHE A 524 -10.43 -27.83 -48.03
CA PHE A 524 -10.23 -29.25 -47.71
C PHE A 524 -9.13 -29.82 -48.60
N GLU A 525 -8.01 -30.24 -47.99
CA GLU A 525 -6.88 -30.88 -48.66
C GLU A 525 -6.68 -32.32 -48.15
N ASP A 526 -5.82 -33.09 -48.81
CA ASP A 526 -5.57 -34.51 -48.49
C ASP A 526 -5.02 -34.74 -47.07
N GLU A 527 -4.46 -33.71 -46.42
CA GLU A 527 -3.90 -33.75 -45.06
C GLU A 527 -4.88 -33.26 -43.96
N GLY A 528 -6.05 -32.73 -44.33
CA GLY A 528 -7.05 -32.21 -43.38
C GLY A 528 -7.83 -30.99 -43.90
N GLY A 529 -8.84 -30.57 -43.14
CA GLY A 529 -9.57 -29.32 -43.39
C GLY A 529 -8.92 -28.12 -42.69
N GLU A 530 -8.80 -27.00 -43.38
CA GLU A 530 -8.32 -25.72 -42.83
C GLU A 530 -9.40 -24.64 -42.96
N ILE A 531 -9.62 -23.87 -41.89
CA ILE A 531 -10.55 -22.74 -41.84
C ILE A 531 -9.76 -21.48 -41.56
N VAL A 532 -9.75 -20.52 -42.50
CA VAL A 532 -9.00 -19.26 -42.38
C VAL A 532 -9.94 -18.10 -42.11
N PHE A 533 -9.57 -17.23 -41.16
CA PHE A 533 -10.38 -16.07 -40.76
C PHE A 533 -9.54 -14.96 -40.13
N ASP A 534 -10.08 -13.74 -40.13
CA ASP A 534 -9.41 -12.57 -39.56
C ASP A 534 -9.87 -12.24 -38.13
N ILE A 535 -8.92 -11.90 -37.27
CA ILE A 535 -9.17 -11.40 -35.91
C ILE A 535 -8.52 -10.04 -35.74
N GLY A 536 -9.31 -8.98 -35.96
CA GLY A 536 -8.80 -7.61 -35.88
C GLY A 536 -7.85 -7.27 -37.03
N ARG A 537 -6.53 -7.35 -36.80
CA ARG A 537 -5.48 -7.16 -37.83
C ARG A 537 -4.58 -8.39 -38.00
N HIS A 538 -4.95 -9.49 -37.36
CA HIS A 538 -4.20 -10.74 -37.34
C HIS A 538 -4.94 -11.79 -38.15
N GLN A 539 -4.18 -12.66 -38.81
CA GLN A 539 -4.74 -13.80 -39.55
C GLN A 539 -4.75 -15.01 -38.62
N ALA A 540 -5.90 -15.69 -38.54
CA ALA A 540 -6.08 -16.90 -37.76
C ALA A 540 -6.49 -18.06 -38.66
N ASN A 541 -6.03 -19.25 -38.32
CA ASN A 541 -6.36 -20.48 -39.03
C ASN A 541 -6.61 -21.64 -38.06
N LEU A 542 -7.66 -22.40 -38.34
CA LEU A 542 -8.02 -23.62 -37.64
C LEU A 542 -7.68 -24.81 -38.52
N LYS A 543 -6.75 -25.65 -38.08
CA LYS A 543 -6.35 -26.87 -38.79
C LYS A 543 -6.96 -28.10 -38.14
N ALA A 544 -7.65 -28.91 -38.92
CA ALA A 544 -8.20 -30.19 -38.50
C ALA A 544 -7.11 -31.27 -38.61
N VAL A 545 -6.68 -31.81 -37.47
CA VAL A 545 -5.68 -32.88 -37.38
C VAL A 545 -6.41 -34.22 -37.26
N SER A 546 -6.29 -35.06 -38.29
CA SER A 546 -6.80 -36.43 -38.28
C SER A 546 -5.80 -37.36 -37.60
N SER A 547 -6.29 -38.23 -36.70
CA SER A 547 -5.45 -39.23 -36.03
C SER A 547 -5.22 -40.51 -36.85
N GLY A 548 -5.67 -40.54 -38.11
CA GLY A 548 -5.50 -41.70 -39.02
C GLY A 548 -6.39 -42.90 -38.70
N ASN A 549 -7.25 -42.83 -37.69
CA ASN A 549 -8.23 -43.86 -37.35
C ASN A 549 -9.65 -43.30 -37.52
N PRO A 550 -10.50 -43.86 -38.40
CA PRO A 550 -11.84 -43.33 -38.69
C PRO A 550 -12.83 -43.43 -37.51
N ARG A 551 -12.43 -44.04 -36.38
CA ARG A 551 -13.20 -44.09 -35.12
C ARG A 551 -12.81 -43.04 -34.08
N LEU A 552 -11.78 -42.22 -34.32
CA LEU A 552 -11.31 -41.18 -33.40
C LEU A 552 -11.77 -39.80 -33.85
N GLU A 553 -12.08 -38.93 -32.89
CA GLU A 553 -12.61 -37.58 -33.10
C GLU A 553 -11.60 -36.66 -33.79
N ILE A 554 -12.06 -35.82 -34.73
CA ILE A 554 -11.23 -34.86 -35.46
C ILE A 554 -10.82 -33.72 -34.50
N ASN A 555 -9.52 -33.55 -34.31
CA ASN A 555 -8.97 -32.58 -33.37
C ASN A 555 -8.63 -31.28 -34.11
N HIS A 556 -9.30 -30.18 -33.79
CA HIS A 556 -9.02 -28.86 -34.38
C HIS A 556 -7.99 -28.08 -33.56
N VAL A 557 -6.97 -27.50 -34.19
CA VAL A 557 -5.92 -26.70 -33.54
C VAL A 557 -5.96 -25.28 -34.11
N LEU A 558 -5.92 -24.28 -33.22
CA LEU A 558 -5.97 -22.87 -33.58
C LEU A 558 -4.55 -22.30 -33.69
N PHE A 559 -4.29 -21.59 -34.78
CA PHE A 559 -3.10 -20.81 -35.00
C PHE A 559 -3.48 -19.35 -35.24
N VAL A 560 -2.65 -18.42 -34.73
CA VAL A 560 -2.77 -16.98 -34.97
C VAL A 560 -1.39 -16.45 -35.29
N ASP A 561 -1.23 -15.82 -36.46
CA ASP A 561 0.07 -15.39 -37.01
C ASP A 561 1.14 -16.52 -36.95
N GLU A 562 0.77 -17.74 -37.35
CA GLU A 562 1.61 -18.96 -37.32
C GLU A 562 2.01 -19.46 -35.92
N VAL A 563 1.42 -18.92 -34.85
CA VAL A 563 1.64 -19.39 -33.48
C VAL A 563 0.46 -20.23 -33.00
N GLU A 564 0.73 -21.45 -32.54
CA GLU A 564 -0.29 -22.33 -31.96
C GLU A 564 -0.82 -21.75 -30.64
N ILE A 565 -2.15 -21.67 -30.53
CA ILE A 565 -2.84 -21.23 -29.33
C ILE A 565 -3.31 -22.47 -28.56
N SER A 566 -2.68 -22.70 -27.41
CA SER A 566 -3.04 -23.78 -26.50
C SER A 566 -4.49 -23.64 -26.03
N GLN A 567 -5.17 -24.77 -25.90
CA GLN A 567 -6.46 -24.83 -25.25
C GLN A 567 -6.31 -24.48 -23.75
N GLU A 568 -7.32 -23.87 -23.13
CA GLU A 568 -7.45 -23.94 -21.68
C GLU A 568 -7.64 -25.41 -21.28
N SER A 569 -6.62 -26.01 -20.66
CA SER A 569 -6.75 -27.26 -19.93
C SER A 569 -7.55 -26.99 -18.65
N GLU A 570 -8.68 -27.67 -18.49
CA GLU A 570 -9.36 -27.76 -17.19
C GLU A 570 -8.38 -28.32 -16.14
N TYR A 571 -8.30 -27.62 -15.01
CA TYR A 571 -7.74 -28.04 -13.71
C TYR A 571 -6.34 -28.67 -13.68
N ASP A 572 -5.32 -27.85 -13.40
CA ASP A 572 -4.17 -28.28 -12.61
C ASP A 572 -4.36 -27.79 -11.16
N ASN A 573 -4.56 -28.74 -10.25
CA ASN A 573 -4.45 -28.53 -8.81
C ASN A 573 -2.99 -28.26 -8.45
N ASN A 574 -2.68 -27.04 -8.02
CA ASN A 574 -1.64 -26.76 -7.03
C ASN A 574 -1.97 -25.50 -6.22
#